data_AF-A0A3N5ETJ3-F1
#
_entry.id   AF-A0A3N5ETJ3-F1
#
_cell.length_a   1.000
_cell.length_b   1.000
_cell.length_c   1.000
_cell.angle_alpha   90.00
_cell.angle_beta   90.00
_cell.angle_gamma   90.00
#
_symmetry.space_group_name_H-M   'P 1'
#
loop_
_entity.id
_entity.type
_entity.pdbx_description
1 polymer ?
#
loop_
_entity_poly.entity_id
_entity_poly.type
_entity_poly.pdbx_seq_one_letter_code
_entity_poly.pdbx_strand_id
1 'polypeptide(L)'
;QIKKDIESASPFLPRVYCAILRTVVINALALRLDRIYIDTGPGKCDSALHTATILADILPETQIIPTRNLDSHNFGTPICRTRMPLLDKMLAITASVQSSKPRPDHQPCKASCGFWGVPPRDFSLLTLFPDTTHIYGWTRCMENKTPDNKQLEEHFNPNVPTVFFAQSFCAKTALAQHLASRHPRGLYLDCDVTVGNSAKAKIQAFLELSGVCCAHR
;
A
#
# COMPACT_ATOMS: atom_id res chain seq x y z
N GLN A 1 -0.11 -16.01 1.00
CA GLN A 1 1.30 -15.60 0.87
C GLN A 1 2.18 -16.71 1.45
N ILE A 2 3.29 -17.03 0.80
CA ILE A 2 4.21 -18.07 1.29
C ILE A 2 5.02 -17.51 2.48
N LYS A 3 5.04 -18.24 3.60
CA LYS A 3 5.81 -17.88 4.80
C LYS A 3 7.28 -18.30 4.62
N LYS A 4 7.99 -17.63 3.71
CA LYS A 4 9.45 -17.72 3.56
C LYS A 4 10.11 -16.43 4.02
N ASP A 5 11.34 -16.53 4.49
CA ASP A 5 12.15 -15.37 4.87
C ASP A 5 12.34 -14.44 3.66
N ILE A 6 12.18 -13.14 3.86
CA ILE A 6 12.40 -12.13 2.82
C ILE A 6 13.83 -12.15 2.27
N GLU A 7 14.79 -12.62 3.07
CA GLU A 7 16.18 -12.79 2.65
C GLU A 7 16.35 -13.85 1.55
N SER A 8 15.34 -14.70 1.34
CA SER A 8 15.34 -15.63 0.20
C SER A 8 15.29 -14.93 -1.16
N ALA A 9 14.90 -13.65 -1.22
CA ALA A 9 14.95 -12.85 -2.44
C ALA A 9 16.35 -12.26 -2.73
N SER A 10 17.24 -12.20 -1.73
CA SER A 10 18.51 -11.47 -1.80
C SER A 10 19.50 -11.94 -2.88
N PRO A 11 19.50 -13.21 -3.34
CA PRO A 11 20.30 -13.61 -4.50
C PRO A 11 19.85 -12.99 -5.84
N PHE A 12 18.60 -12.50 -5.90
CA PHE A 12 17.98 -12.04 -7.15
C PHE A 12 17.66 -10.55 -7.15
N LEU A 13 17.38 -9.98 -5.98
CA LEU A 13 17.13 -8.56 -5.78
C LEU A 13 17.99 -8.03 -4.62
N PRO A 14 18.49 -6.78 -4.68
CA PRO A 14 19.21 -6.19 -3.56
C PRO A 14 18.42 -6.23 -2.25
N ARG A 15 19.12 -6.32 -1.11
CA ARG A 15 18.49 -6.23 0.22
C ARG A 15 17.72 -4.92 0.39
N VAL A 16 18.31 -3.83 -0.09
CA VAL A 16 17.75 -2.47 -0.12
C VAL A 16 16.84 -2.28 -1.33
N TYR A 17 15.76 -3.05 -1.40
CA TYR A 17 14.80 -3.04 -2.49
C TYR A 17 13.37 -3.15 -1.97
N CYS A 18 12.41 -2.69 -2.76
CA CYS A 18 10.99 -2.70 -2.41
C CYS A 18 10.54 -4.05 -1.84
N ALA A 19 10.14 -4.08 -0.57
CA ALA A 19 9.78 -5.29 0.16
C ALA A 19 8.61 -6.07 -0.49
N ILE A 20 7.70 -5.36 -1.17
CA ILE A 20 6.61 -5.98 -1.94
C ILE A 20 7.18 -6.76 -3.13
N LEU A 21 8.14 -6.21 -3.87
CA LEU A 21 8.74 -6.89 -5.03
C LEU A 21 9.66 -8.04 -4.62
N ARG A 22 10.39 -7.90 -3.50
CA ARG A 22 11.10 -9.03 -2.88
C ARG A 22 10.12 -10.16 -2.50
N THR A 23 8.94 -9.81 -2.00
CA THR A 23 7.87 -10.78 -1.71
C THR A 23 7.32 -11.43 -2.99
N VAL A 24 7.18 -10.68 -4.09
CA VAL A 24 6.77 -11.22 -5.40
C VAL A 24 7.75 -12.28 -5.88
N VAL A 25 9.07 -12.01 -5.83
CA VAL A 25 10.10 -12.98 -6.24
C VAL A 25 10.02 -14.28 -5.42
N ILE A 26 9.86 -14.16 -4.10
CA ILE A 26 9.73 -15.32 -3.21
C ILE A 26 8.50 -16.17 -3.54
N ASN A 27 7.37 -15.52 -3.82
CA ASN A 27 6.15 -16.23 -4.20
C ASN A 27 6.32 -16.90 -5.58
N ALA A 28 6.92 -16.22 -6.55
CA ALA A 28 7.13 -16.74 -7.90
C ALA A 28 8.00 -18.02 -7.88
N LEU A 29 9.12 -17.99 -7.17
CA LEU A 29 10.03 -19.13 -7.01
C LEU A 29 9.38 -20.35 -6.34
N ALA A 30 8.37 -20.12 -5.50
CA ALA A 30 7.79 -21.17 -4.67
C ALA A 30 6.45 -21.70 -5.20
N LEU A 31 5.74 -20.97 -6.06
CA LEU A 31 4.43 -21.37 -6.60
C LEU A 31 4.49 -22.16 -7.91
N ARG A 32 5.65 -22.26 -8.59
CA ARG A 32 5.83 -22.96 -9.88
C ARG A 32 4.68 -22.71 -10.86
N LEU A 33 4.57 -21.48 -11.34
CA LEU A 33 3.47 -21.02 -12.20
C LEU A 33 3.84 -21.18 -13.68
N ASP A 34 2.87 -21.47 -14.54
CA ASP A 34 3.08 -21.47 -15.99
C ASP A 34 3.22 -20.04 -16.55
N ARG A 35 2.48 -19.09 -15.94
CA ARG A 35 2.44 -17.69 -16.38
C ARG A 35 2.37 -16.74 -15.19
N ILE A 36 3.07 -15.62 -15.29
CA ILE A 36 3.00 -14.51 -14.33
C ILE A 36 2.72 -13.22 -15.10
N TYR A 37 1.58 -12.60 -14.82
CA TYR A 37 1.26 -11.25 -15.27
C TYR A 37 1.74 -10.25 -14.24
N ILE A 38 2.55 -9.28 -14.66
CA ILE A 38 3.09 -8.24 -13.79
C ILE A 38 2.78 -6.87 -14.37
N ASP A 39 2.05 -6.05 -13.62
CA ASP A 39 1.76 -4.68 -14.02
C ASP A 39 3.03 -3.82 -13.88
N THR A 40 3.32 -3.07 -14.93
CA THR A 40 4.51 -2.24 -15.10
C THR A 40 4.10 -0.85 -15.57
N GLY A 41 4.94 0.15 -15.30
CA GLY A 41 4.67 1.53 -15.70
C GLY A 41 3.78 2.27 -14.69
N PRO A 42 2.89 3.19 -15.14
CA PRO A 42 2.25 4.17 -14.27
C PRO A 42 1.37 3.59 -13.15
N GLY A 43 0.69 2.45 -13.42
CA GLY A 43 -0.08 1.73 -12.40
C GLY A 43 0.79 1.11 -11.28
N LYS A 44 2.11 1.02 -11.50
CA LYS A 44 3.07 0.46 -10.56
C LYS A 44 4.33 1.33 -10.40
N CYS A 45 5.49 0.85 -10.83
CA CYS A 45 6.77 1.55 -10.82
C CYS A 45 7.83 0.82 -11.67
N ASP A 46 8.93 1.49 -12.00
CA ASP A 46 10.05 0.88 -12.76
C ASP A 46 10.72 -0.27 -12.01
N SER A 47 10.68 -0.27 -10.68
CA SER A 47 11.14 -1.43 -9.91
C SER A 47 10.37 -2.71 -10.29
N ALA A 48 9.07 -2.60 -10.59
CA ALA A 48 8.29 -3.75 -11.05
C ALA A 48 8.72 -4.21 -12.45
N LEU A 49 9.05 -3.28 -13.35
CA LEU A 49 9.62 -3.57 -14.66
C LEU A 49 10.93 -4.35 -14.53
N HIS A 50 11.88 -3.86 -13.74
CA HIS A 50 13.16 -4.56 -13.53
C HIS A 50 12.97 -5.93 -12.87
N THR A 51 12.03 -6.04 -11.92
CA THR A 51 11.68 -7.32 -11.31
C THR A 51 11.12 -8.31 -12.35
N ALA A 52 10.31 -7.84 -13.31
CA ALA A 52 9.79 -8.67 -14.39
C ALA A 52 10.93 -9.22 -15.28
N THR A 53 11.89 -8.38 -15.64
CA THR A 53 13.07 -8.79 -16.42
C THR A 53 13.84 -9.89 -15.69
N ILE A 54 14.15 -9.68 -14.40
CA ILE A 54 14.88 -10.67 -13.59
C ILE A 54 14.10 -11.98 -13.47
N LEU A 55 12.79 -11.92 -13.27
CA LEU A 55 11.94 -13.11 -13.19
C LEU A 55 11.98 -13.93 -14.49
N ALA A 56 12.04 -13.27 -15.66
CA ALA A 56 12.09 -13.95 -16.95
C ALA A 56 13.39 -14.75 -17.12
N ASP A 57 14.50 -14.23 -16.58
CA ASP A 57 15.80 -14.90 -16.63
C ASP A 57 15.89 -16.08 -15.66
N ILE A 58 15.37 -15.93 -14.42
CA ILE A 58 15.53 -16.94 -13.36
C ILE A 58 14.43 -18.02 -13.38
N LEU A 59 13.33 -17.81 -14.11
CA LEU A 59 12.23 -18.77 -14.29
C LEU A 59 12.00 -19.06 -15.79
N PRO A 60 12.94 -19.73 -16.49
CA PRO A 60 12.86 -19.93 -17.94
C PRO A 60 11.64 -20.78 -18.39
N GLU A 61 11.07 -21.57 -17.48
CA GLU A 61 9.87 -22.38 -17.74
C GLU A 61 8.56 -21.61 -17.50
N THR A 62 8.62 -20.44 -16.85
CA THR A 62 7.47 -19.58 -16.56
C THR A 62 7.40 -18.44 -17.55
N GLN A 63 6.26 -18.26 -18.22
CA GLN A 63 6.05 -17.11 -19.09
C GLN A 63 5.81 -15.85 -18.25
N ILE A 64 6.78 -14.92 -18.24
CA ILE A 64 6.62 -13.60 -17.62
C ILE A 64 6.03 -12.62 -18.63
N ILE A 65 4.89 -12.02 -18.28
CA ILE A 65 4.13 -11.12 -19.15
C ILE A 65 4.02 -9.74 -18.46
N PRO A 66 4.91 -8.79 -18.81
CA PRO A 66 4.73 -7.39 -18.43
C PRO A 66 3.44 -6.84 -19.03
N THR A 67 2.64 -6.19 -18.20
CA THR A 67 1.38 -5.56 -18.60
C THR A 67 1.41 -4.09 -18.22
N ARG A 68 0.48 -3.31 -18.79
CA ARG A 68 0.21 -1.94 -18.37
C ARG A 68 -1.27 -1.84 -18.08
N ASN A 69 -1.64 -1.59 -16.83
CA ASN A 69 -3.02 -1.33 -16.48
C ASN A 69 -3.41 0.09 -16.96
N LEU A 70 -4.35 0.17 -17.89
CA LEU A 70 -4.89 1.41 -18.47
C LEU A 70 -6.35 1.65 -18.03
N ASP A 71 -6.82 0.94 -17.00
CA ASP A 71 -8.16 1.08 -16.48
C ASP A 71 -8.37 2.50 -15.95
N SER A 72 -9.34 3.19 -16.54
CA SER A 72 -9.71 4.57 -16.22
C SER A 72 -11.16 4.70 -15.74
N HIS A 73 -11.91 3.60 -15.74
CA HIS A 73 -13.28 3.57 -15.27
C HIS A 73 -13.33 3.51 -13.74
N ASN A 74 -13.81 4.59 -13.12
CA ASN A 74 -13.86 4.74 -11.66
C ASN A 74 -14.93 3.85 -11.02
N PHE A 75 -14.53 2.97 -10.10
CA PHE A 75 -15.45 2.18 -9.28
C PHE A 75 -15.82 2.86 -7.95
N GLY A 76 -15.20 3.99 -7.64
CA GLY A 76 -15.40 4.72 -6.39
C GLY A 76 -14.48 4.24 -5.26
N THR A 77 -14.67 4.83 -4.07
CA THR A 77 -13.93 4.48 -2.85
C THR A 77 -14.87 4.23 -1.66
N PRO A 78 -15.81 3.27 -1.77
CA PRO A 78 -16.86 3.06 -0.78
C PRO A 78 -16.35 2.60 0.60
N ILE A 79 -15.25 1.85 0.67
CA ILE A 79 -14.63 1.29 1.88
C ILE A 79 -13.67 2.29 2.54
N CYS A 80 -12.92 3.08 1.77
CA CYS A 80 -11.93 4.03 2.33
C CYS A 80 -12.50 5.05 3.34
N ARG A 81 -13.81 5.28 3.34
CA ARG A 81 -14.51 6.30 4.15
C ARG A 81 -15.42 5.72 5.24
N THR A 82 -15.49 4.40 5.40
CA THR A 82 -16.38 3.76 6.38
C THR A 82 -15.82 3.85 7.80
N ARG A 83 -16.68 3.66 8.80
CA ARG A 83 -16.25 3.34 10.16
C ARG A 83 -15.94 1.85 10.23
N MET A 84 -14.66 1.49 10.23
CA MET A 84 -14.16 0.12 10.22
C MET A 84 -12.70 0.13 10.68
N PRO A 85 -12.25 -0.85 11.49
CA PRO A 85 -10.84 -0.96 11.88
C PRO A 85 -9.92 -0.85 10.65
N LEU A 86 -8.87 -0.03 10.75
CA LEU A 86 -8.04 0.30 9.58
C LEU A 86 -7.41 -0.94 8.94
N LEU A 87 -7.04 -1.94 9.76
CA LEU A 87 -6.58 -3.24 9.32
C LEU A 87 -7.62 -3.93 8.40
N ASP A 88 -8.85 -4.07 8.87
CA ASP A 88 -9.93 -4.73 8.14
C ASP A 88 -10.27 -3.97 6.86
N LYS A 89 -10.24 -2.63 6.92
CA LYS A 89 -10.43 -1.76 5.76
C LYS A 89 -9.39 -2.02 4.67
N MET A 90 -8.11 -2.11 5.05
CA MET A 90 -7.01 -2.42 4.13
C MET A 90 -7.13 -3.85 3.55
N LEU A 91 -7.51 -4.82 4.38
CA LEU A 91 -7.75 -6.20 3.94
C LEU A 91 -8.92 -6.28 2.95
N ALA A 92 -10.02 -5.57 3.21
CA ALA A 92 -11.18 -5.55 2.33
C ALA A 92 -10.88 -4.90 0.97
N ILE A 93 -10.12 -3.79 0.97
CA ILE A 93 -9.67 -3.12 -0.26
C ILE A 93 -8.72 -4.03 -1.05
N THR A 94 -7.73 -4.63 -0.41
CA THR A 94 -6.78 -5.53 -1.09
C THR A 94 -7.48 -6.77 -1.64
N ALA A 95 -8.42 -7.38 -0.91
CA ALA A 95 -9.24 -8.47 -1.42
C ALA A 95 -10.10 -8.06 -2.63
N SER A 96 -10.53 -6.79 -2.70
CA SER A 96 -11.33 -6.29 -3.80
C SER A 96 -10.65 -6.40 -5.16
N VAL A 97 -9.30 -6.41 -5.23
CA VAL A 97 -8.55 -6.49 -6.50
C VAL A 97 -8.83 -7.77 -7.29
N GLN A 98 -9.32 -8.80 -6.62
CA GLN A 98 -9.71 -10.09 -7.22
C GLN A 98 -11.06 -10.03 -7.96
N SER A 99 -11.78 -8.91 -7.87
CA SER A 99 -13.07 -8.71 -8.52
C SER A 99 -13.01 -7.56 -9.53
N SER A 100 -13.59 -7.78 -10.70
CA SER A 100 -13.81 -6.80 -11.77
C SER A 100 -15.17 -6.09 -11.66
N LYS A 101 -15.91 -6.27 -10.56
CA LYS A 101 -17.22 -5.65 -10.35
C LYS A 101 -17.14 -4.48 -9.36
N PRO A 102 -17.91 -3.40 -9.58
CA PRO A 102 -18.07 -2.34 -8.58
C PRO A 102 -18.62 -2.90 -7.26
N ARG A 103 -18.23 -2.29 -6.15
CA ARG A 103 -18.77 -2.62 -4.83
C ARG A 103 -19.99 -1.75 -4.52
N PRO A 104 -20.94 -2.26 -3.71
CA PRO A 104 -22.00 -1.43 -3.18
C PRO A 104 -21.44 -0.24 -2.39
N ASP A 105 -22.15 0.88 -2.42
CA ASP A 105 -21.82 2.01 -1.57
C ASP A 105 -22.04 1.66 -0.09
N HIS A 106 -21.19 2.22 0.75
CA HIS A 106 -21.29 2.14 2.20
C HIS A 106 -21.48 3.54 2.79
N GLN A 107 -22.17 3.62 3.92
CA GLN A 107 -22.35 4.90 4.62
C GLN A 107 -20.98 5.43 5.08
N PRO A 108 -20.57 6.64 4.65
CA PRO A 108 -19.31 7.23 5.08
C PRO A 108 -19.40 7.71 6.54
N CYS A 109 -18.27 7.75 7.22
CA CYS A 109 -18.14 8.35 8.55
C CYS A 109 -17.36 9.67 8.48
N LYS A 110 -17.34 10.41 9.59
CA LYS A 110 -16.45 11.56 9.75
C LYS A 110 -15.07 11.07 10.14
N ALA A 111 -14.06 11.48 9.38
CA ALA A 111 -12.67 11.12 9.66
C ALA A 111 -12.18 11.74 10.98
N SER A 112 -11.52 10.93 11.81
CA SER A 112 -10.73 11.44 12.95
C SER A 112 -9.26 11.69 12.57
N CYS A 113 -8.73 10.87 11.67
CA CYS A 113 -7.40 10.99 11.09
C CYS A 113 -7.34 10.35 9.69
N GLY A 114 -6.23 10.55 8.99
CA GLY A 114 -5.94 9.96 7.70
C GLY A 114 -4.78 8.97 7.75
N PHE A 115 -4.86 7.96 6.89
CA PHE A 115 -3.74 7.09 6.51
C PHE A 115 -3.55 7.17 5.00
N TRP A 116 -2.48 7.82 4.55
CA TRP A 116 -2.07 7.83 3.16
C TRP A 116 -1.02 6.75 2.95
N GLY A 117 -1.15 5.91 1.92
CA GLY A 117 -0.07 4.99 1.57
C GLY A 117 -0.43 3.81 0.68
N VAL A 118 0.57 2.96 0.47
CA VAL A 118 0.44 1.60 -0.06
C VAL A 118 0.12 0.62 1.08
N PRO A 119 -0.49 -0.55 0.79
CA PRO A 119 -0.66 -1.58 1.82
C PRO A 119 0.70 -1.97 2.41
N PRO A 120 0.90 -1.82 3.73
CA PRO A 120 2.15 -2.20 4.36
C PRO A 120 2.36 -3.71 4.27
N ARG A 121 3.60 -4.16 4.23
CA ARG A 121 3.91 -5.60 4.34
C ARG A 121 3.56 -6.10 5.74
N ASP A 122 3.86 -5.31 6.77
CA ASP A 122 3.47 -5.58 8.16
C ASP A 122 2.22 -4.77 8.50
N PHE A 123 1.08 -5.44 8.47
CA PHE A 123 -0.22 -4.83 8.74
C PHE A 123 -0.42 -4.47 10.22
N SER A 124 0.44 -4.91 11.14
CA SER A 124 0.28 -4.65 12.57
C SER A 124 0.37 -3.17 12.94
N LEU A 125 0.95 -2.32 12.08
CA LEU A 125 0.96 -0.87 12.30
C LEU A 125 -0.43 -0.24 12.17
N LEU A 126 -1.33 -0.87 11.41
CA LEU A 126 -2.68 -0.35 11.14
C LEU A 126 -3.57 -0.44 12.37
N THR A 127 -3.25 -1.29 13.35
CA THR A 127 -4.02 -1.44 14.58
C THR A 127 -3.84 -0.28 15.55
N LEU A 128 -2.92 0.66 15.27
CA LEU A 128 -2.69 1.87 16.07
C LEU A 128 -3.73 2.97 15.76
N PHE A 129 -4.49 2.81 14.69
CA PHE A 129 -5.40 3.82 14.17
C PHE A 129 -6.85 3.53 14.61
N PRO A 130 -7.65 4.56 14.88
CA PRO A 130 -9.07 4.39 15.19
C PRO A 130 -9.90 3.92 13.97
N ASP A 131 -11.07 3.34 14.22
CA ASP A 131 -11.97 2.85 13.16
C ASP A 131 -12.47 3.94 12.20
N THR A 132 -12.41 5.20 12.64
CA THR A 132 -12.78 6.38 11.86
C THR A 132 -11.63 6.93 11.01
N THR A 133 -10.51 6.21 10.88
CA THR A 133 -9.43 6.60 9.97
C THR A 133 -9.85 6.47 8.52
N HIS A 134 -9.71 7.55 7.74
CA HIS A 134 -9.91 7.48 6.29
C HIS A 134 -8.61 7.07 5.59
N ILE A 135 -8.71 6.21 4.58
CA ILE A 135 -7.57 5.83 3.74
C ILE A 135 -7.43 6.82 2.58
N TYR A 136 -6.19 7.15 2.21
CA TYR A 136 -5.78 7.98 1.07
C TYR A 136 -4.60 7.32 0.31
N GLY A 137 -4.14 7.95 -0.77
CA GLY A 137 -2.99 7.46 -1.54
C GLY A 137 -3.31 6.29 -2.47
N TRP A 138 -2.28 5.55 -2.88
CA TRP A 138 -2.40 4.48 -3.88
C TRP A 138 -3.43 3.40 -3.50
N THR A 139 -3.66 3.18 -2.20
CA THR A 139 -4.70 2.26 -1.73
C THR A 139 -6.11 2.67 -2.20
N ARG A 140 -6.41 3.97 -2.34
CA ARG A 140 -7.66 4.43 -2.96
C ARG A 140 -7.71 4.09 -4.45
N CYS A 141 -6.60 4.22 -5.16
CA CYS A 141 -6.51 3.88 -6.57
C CYS A 141 -6.79 2.39 -6.81
N MET A 142 -6.34 1.52 -5.90
CA MET A 142 -6.69 0.09 -5.92
C MET A 142 -8.18 -0.16 -5.75
N GLU A 143 -8.81 0.52 -4.79
CA GLU A 143 -10.25 0.37 -4.57
C GLU A 143 -11.04 0.86 -5.80
N ASN A 144 -10.63 2.00 -6.35
CA ASN A 144 -11.28 2.66 -7.48
C ASN A 144 -11.04 1.97 -8.83
N LYS A 145 -10.18 0.94 -8.89
CA LYS A 145 -9.75 0.22 -10.12
C LYS A 145 -9.06 1.10 -11.15
N THR A 146 -8.36 2.14 -10.72
CA THR A 146 -7.63 3.05 -11.61
C THR A 146 -6.24 3.29 -11.02
N PRO A 147 -5.30 2.36 -11.18
CA PRO A 147 -4.02 2.39 -10.45
C PRO A 147 -3.12 3.58 -10.81
N ASP A 148 -3.32 4.20 -11.98
CA ASP A 148 -2.62 5.42 -12.45
C ASP A 148 -3.41 6.72 -12.20
N ASN A 149 -4.43 6.70 -11.34
CA ASN A 149 -5.20 7.91 -11.04
C ASN A 149 -4.41 8.84 -10.09
N LYS A 150 -3.55 9.68 -10.67
CA LYS A 150 -2.70 10.64 -9.95
C LYS A 150 -3.50 11.60 -9.07
N GLN A 151 -4.63 12.12 -9.56
CA GLN A 151 -5.47 13.04 -8.80
C GLN A 151 -6.02 12.38 -7.53
N LEU A 152 -6.43 11.12 -7.63
CA LEU A 152 -6.92 10.34 -6.50
C LEU A 152 -5.79 9.97 -5.52
N GLU A 153 -4.61 9.65 -6.04
CA GLU A 153 -3.42 9.33 -5.22
C GLU A 153 -2.92 10.55 -4.43
N GLU A 154 -2.93 11.73 -5.02
CA GLU A 154 -2.49 12.99 -4.39
C GLU A 154 -3.53 13.59 -3.43
N HIS A 155 -4.77 13.14 -3.52
CA HIS A 155 -5.85 13.65 -2.69
C HIS A 155 -5.68 13.24 -1.22
N PHE A 156 -5.79 14.22 -0.33
CA PHE A 156 -5.89 14.04 1.12
C PHE A 156 -6.82 15.10 1.73
N ASN A 157 -7.28 14.87 2.96
CA ASN A 157 -8.06 15.85 3.72
C ASN A 157 -7.14 16.66 4.65
N PRO A 158 -6.92 17.97 4.41
CA PRO A 158 -6.04 18.80 5.24
C PRO A 158 -6.59 19.05 6.65
N ASN A 159 -7.89 18.81 6.87
CA ASN A 159 -8.59 19.10 8.11
C ASN A 159 -8.49 17.98 9.16
N VAL A 160 -7.73 16.92 8.91
CA VAL A 160 -7.45 15.86 9.89
C VAL A 160 -5.97 15.53 9.92
N PRO A 161 -5.38 15.14 11.07
CA PRO A 161 -3.99 14.67 11.10
C PRO A 161 -3.85 13.43 10.22
N THR A 162 -2.79 13.37 9.42
CA THR A 162 -2.60 12.29 8.43
C THR A 162 -1.21 11.70 8.53
N VAL A 163 -1.12 10.38 8.65
CA VAL A 163 0.14 9.63 8.50
C VAL A 163 0.33 9.28 7.03
N PHE A 164 1.44 9.73 6.46
CA PHE A 164 1.88 9.42 5.10
C PHE A 164 2.90 8.29 5.17
N PHE A 165 2.39 7.07 4.99
CA PHE A 165 3.16 5.84 5.07
C PHE A 165 3.68 5.43 3.69
N ALA A 166 4.95 5.06 3.64
CA ALA A 166 5.53 4.33 2.53
C ALA A 166 6.41 3.18 3.05
N GLN A 167 6.61 2.15 2.24
CA GLN A 167 7.65 1.18 2.52
C GLN A 167 8.98 1.71 2.01
N SER A 168 10.05 1.55 2.80
CA SER A 168 11.38 1.94 2.36
C SER A 168 11.72 1.26 1.03
N PHE A 169 12.44 1.97 0.17
CA PHE A 169 12.78 1.56 -1.19
C PHE A 169 11.58 1.36 -2.15
N CYS A 170 10.38 1.79 -1.76
CA CYS A 170 9.26 1.96 -2.68
C CYS A 170 9.38 3.30 -3.42
N ALA A 171 9.08 3.36 -4.72
CA ALA A 171 9.05 4.62 -5.47
C ALA A 171 8.05 5.67 -4.89
N LYS A 172 7.01 5.20 -4.18
CA LYS A 172 5.99 6.07 -3.57
C LYS A 172 6.49 6.86 -2.35
N THR A 173 7.70 6.59 -1.83
CA THR A 173 8.30 7.37 -0.73
C THR A 173 8.44 8.84 -1.09
N ALA A 174 8.85 9.16 -2.33
CA ALA A 174 9.01 10.54 -2.78
C ALA A 174 7.69 11.32 -2.71
N LEU A 175 6.60 10.72 -3.20
CA LEU A 175 5.28 11.33 -3.14
C LEU A 175 4.75 11.43 -1.71
N ALA A 176 4.92 10.38 -0.91
CA ALA A 176 4.53 10.35 0.50
C ALA A 176 5.18 11.50 1.28
N GLN A 177 6.50 11.67 1.14
CA GLN A 177 7.27 12.70 1.81
C GLN A 177 6.87 14.11 1.32
N HIS A 178 6.67 14.27 0.01
CA HIS A 178 6.22 15.54 -0.56
C HIS A 178 4.83 15.96 -0.06
N LEU A 179 3.86 15.03 -0.04
CA LEU A 179 2.52 15.35 0.44
C LEU A 179 2.51 15.60 1.95
N ALA A 180 3.30 14.86 2.72
CA ALA A 180 3.44 15.07 4.15
C ALA A 180 3.99 16.46 4.49
N SER A 181 4.99 16.95 3.76
CA SER A 181 5.58 18.28 4.01
C SER A 181 4.64 19.44 3.69
N ARG A 182 3.67 19.24 2.78
CA ARG A 182 2.62 20.23 2.49
C ARG A 182 1.39 20.11 3.38
N HIS A 183 1.24 19.01 4.09
CA HIS A 183 0.07 18.76 4.92
C HIS A 183 0.23 19.50 6.26
N PRO A 184 -0.76 20.31 6.70
CA PRO A 184 -0.63 21.15 7.90
C PRO A 184 -0.39 20.36 9.19
N ARG A 185 -0.86 19.10 9.21
CA ARG A 185 -0.66 18.12 10.30
C ARG A 185 -0.25 16.75 9.74
N GLY A 186 0.83 16.73 8.97
CA GLY A 186 1.31 15.52 8.29
C GLY A 186 2.45 14.84 9.04
N LEU A 187 2.41 13.50 9.13
CA LEU A 187 3.55 12.69 9.58
C LEU A 187 4.05 11.83 8.43
N TYR A 188 5.26 12.09 7.94
CA TYR A 188 5.95 11.13 7.06
C TYR A 188 6.53 9.99 7.89
N LEU A 189 6.26 8.75 7.45
CA LEU A 189 6.81 7.55 8.01
C LEU A 189 7.16 6.56 6.89
N ASP A 190 8.42 6.15 6.84
CA ASP A 190 8.80 4.95 6.13
C ASP A 190 9.23 3.84 7.08
N CYS A 191 8.95 2.60 6.66
CA CYS A 191 9.40 1.40 7.35
C CYS A 191 9.90 0.41 6.29
N ASP A 192 10.96 -0.31 6.61
CA ASP A 192 11.49 -1.36 5.74
C ASP A 192 10.60 -2.62 5.80
N VAL A 193 11.15 -3.78 6.16
CA VAL A 193 10.40 -5.04 6.15
C VAL A 193 9.47 -5.19 7.35
N THR A 194 9.93 -4.78 8.53
CA THR A 194 9.22 -4.92 9.81
C THR A 194 9.03 -3.58 10.48
N VAL A 195 7.90 -3.41 11.17
CA VAL A 195 7.60 -2.15 11.87
C VAL A 195 8.13 -2.27 13.29
N GLY A 196 9.27 -1.61 13.54
CA GLY A 196 9.88 -1.55 14.86
C GLY A 196 9.04 -0.77 15.88
N ASN A 197 9.30 -0.99 17.17
CA ASN A 197 8.61 -0.29 18.26
C ASN A 197 8.73 1.24 18.18
N SER A 198 9.86 1.75 17.68
CA SER A 198 10.06 3.18 17.45
C SER A 198 9.07 3.76 16.44
N ALA A 199 8.82 3.07 15.32
CA ALA A 199 7.83 3.49 14.33
C ALA A 199 6.41 3.49 14.91
N LYS A 200 6.07 2.45 15.68
CA LYS A 200 4.76 2.36 16.37
C LYS A 200 4.57 3.49 17.38
N ALA A 201 5.59 3.76 18.20
CA ALA A 201 5.58 4.85 19.17
C ALA A 201 5.45 6.22 18.49
N LYS A 202 6.12 6.43 17.34
CA LYS A 202 6.03 7.67 16.56
C LYS A 202 4.60 7.90 16.03
N ILE A 203 3.94 6.86 15.51
CA ILE A 203 2.53 6.93 15.08
C ILE A 203 1.65 7.28 16.28
N GLN A 204 1.78 6.54 17.38
CA GLN A 204 0.94 6.71 18.56
C GLN A 204 1.08 8.12 19.14
N ALA A 205 2.30 8.60 19.36
CA ALA A 205 2.56 9.94 19.86
C ALA A 205 1.98 11.03 18.93
N PHE A 206 2.12 10.87 17.62
CA PHE A 206 1.56 11.81 16.65
C PHE A 206 0.03 11.88 16.72
N LEU A 207 -0.65 10.74 16.82
CA LEU A 207 -2.10 10.67 16.92
C LEU A 207 -2.59 11.30 18.22
N GLU A 208 -1.99 10.94 19.36
CA GLU A 208 -2.34 11.45 20.68
C GLU A 208 -2.12 12.96 20.79
N LEU A 209 -0.96 13.47 20.36
CA LEU A 209 -0.65 14.91 20.35
C LEU A 209 -1.55 15.70 19.39
N SER A 210 -2.14 15.03 18.38
CA SER A 210 -3.11 15.63 17.48
C SER A 210 -4.56 15.59 18.01
N GLY A 211 -4.77 15.10 19.23
CA GLY A 211 -6.09 14.98 19.85
C GLY A 211 -6.94 13.82 19.32
N VAL A 212 -6.31 12.82 18.68
CA VAL A 212 -7.01 11.63 18.18
C VAL A 212 -7.06 10.59 19.30
N CYS A 213 -8.25 10.26 19.78
CA CYS A 213 -8.42 9.13 20.70
C CYS A 213 -8.16 7.83 19.93
N CYS A 214 -6.99 7.23 20.16
CA CYS A 214 -6.73 5.85 19.78
C CYS A 214 -7.68 4.94 20.57
N ALA A 215 -8.19 3.86 19.95
CA ALA A 215 -8.93 2.86 20.70
C ALA A 215 -8.03 2.36 21.84
N HIS A 216 -8.49 2.54 23.09
CA HIS A 216 -7.82 1.92 24.24
C HIS A 216 -7.77 0.41 23.99
N ARG A 217 -6.57 -0.18 24.14
CA ARG A 217 -6.38 -1.63 24.11
C ARG A 217 -7.10 -2.26 25.29
#